data_AF-A0A1F6GNZ6-F1
#
_entry.id   AF-A0A1F6GNZ6-F1
#
_cell.length_a   1.000
_cell.length_b   1.000
_cell.length_c   1.000
_cell.angle_alpha   90.00
_cell.angle_beta   90.00
_cell.angle_gamma   90.00
#
_symmetry.space_group_name_H-M   'P 1'
#
loop_
_entity.id
_entity.type
_entity.pdbx_description
1 polymer ?
#
loop_
_entity_poly.entity_id
_entity_poly.type
_entity_poly.pdbx_seq_one_letter_code
_entity_poly.pdbx_strand_id
1 'polypeptide(L)'
;MLIWRRRELENYFLEPSYLSQSKFFNGDKEQLSKEVLKLANEQIYMDAANQVINELRERLRDTKIKHFKKPAEFVNRASALNQLRCVKEFKTIPSMVTSQLEAEKLERSLDEQLNKMTGGEAALAFGRGNWLSLIDGKRITQKIFGNKKMFKVRDGNDSDIKGPERVRQIAKDLLLQPNQPSDFIELKKLIEARMK
;
A
#
# COMPACT_ATOMS: atom_id res chain seq x y z
N MET A 1 4.83 -18.05 12.37
CA MET A 1 4.11 -17.46 11.22
C MET A 1 4.48 -15.99 11.22
N LEU A 2 5.14 -15.50 10.16
CA LEU A 2 5.54 -14.10 10.06
C LEU A 2 4.30 -13.23 9.91
N ILE A 3 4.04 -12.34 10.87
CA ILE A 3 2.97 -11.35 10.75
C ILE A 3 3.60 -10.06 10.24
N TRP A 4 3.40 -9.78 8.96
CA TRP A 4 3.91 -8.58 8.31
C TRP A 4 3.03 -7.38 8.65
N ARG A 5 3.55 -6.42 9.43
CA ARG A 5 2.72 -5.35 10.05
C ARG A 5 2.44 -4.15 9.16
N ARG A 6 3.15 -4.02 8.03
CA ARG A 6 3.02 -2.87 7.12
C ARG A 6 2.77 -3.32 5.69
N ARG A 7 2.08 -2.52 4.89
CA ARG A 7 1.79 -2.86 3.48
C ARG A 7 3.04 -3.21 2.67
N GLU A 8 4.13 -2.46 2.86
CA GLU A 8 5.39 -2.64 2.11
C GLU A 8 6.60 -2.57 3.04
N LEU A 9 7.74 -3.10 2.57
CA LEU A 9 9.05 -2.93 3.24
C LEU A 9 9.39 -1.45 3.41
N GLU A 10 9.07 -0.66 2.39
CA GLU A 10 9.40 0.75 2.31
C GLU A 10 8.71 1.59 3.39
N ASN A 11 7.57 1.12 3.93
CA ASN A 11 6.88 1.80 5.01
C ASN A 11 7.70 1.84 6.30
N TYR A 12 8.67 0.92 6.48
CA TYR A 12 9.63 1.02 7.58
C TYR A 12 10.62 2.17 7.39
N PHE A 13 10.98 2.48 6.14
CA PHE A 13 11.81 3.64 5.78
C PHE A 13 11.05 4.97 5.81
N LEU A 14 9.89 5.02 6.46
CA LEU A 14 9.18 6.26 6.71
C LEU A 14 9.20 6.65 8.19
N GLU A 15 9.69 5.79 9.08
CA GLU A 15 9.84 6.11 10.50
C GLU A 15 11.08 6.99 10.74
N PRO A 16 10.93 8.24 11.21
CA PRO A 16 12.07 9.16 11.38
C PRO A 16 13.12 8.63 12.35
N SER A 17 12.70 7.88 13.37
CA SER A 17 13.59 7.22 14.34
C SER A 17 14.46 6.11 13.73
N TYR A 18 13.99 5.47 12.67
CA TYR A 18 14.74 4.46 11.95
C TYR A 18 15.60 5.10 10.86
N LEU A 19 15.02 6.00 10.08
CA LEU A 19 15.71 6.74 9.02
C LEU A 19 16.93 7.51 9.50
N SER A 20 16.84 8.14 10.68
CA SER A 20 17.94 8.94 11.24
C SER A 20 19.16 8.10 11.64
N GLN A 21 19.05 6.77 11.63
CA GLN A 21 20.16 5.86 11.95
C GLN A 21 21.11 5.66 10.77
N SER A 22 20.71 6.05 9.55
CA SER A 22 21.59 5.93 8.40
C SER A 22 22.83 6.81 8.57
N LYS A 23 24.01 6.30 8.23
CA LYS A 23 25.24 7.10 8.18
C LYS A 23 25.18 8.23 7.15
N PHE A 24 24.26 8.12 6.20
CA PHE A 24 24.05 9.13 5.17
C PHE A 24 23.10 10.24 5.63
N PHE A 25 22.43 10.09 6.77
CA PHE A 25 21.56 11.13 7.30
C PHE A 25 22.39 12.32 7.81
N ASN A 26 22.08 13.52 7.31
CA ASN A 26 22.77 14.77 7.65
C ASN A 26 21.76 15.89 7.99
N GLY A 27 20.52 15.52 8.28
CA GLY A 27 19.43 16.46 8.56
C GLY A 27 19.09 16.55 10.04
N ASP A 28 18.05 17.33 10.32
CA ASP A 28 17.39 17.35 11.62
C ASP A 28 16.19 16.37 11.63
N LYS A 29 15.99 15.66 12.75
CA LYS A 29 14.95 14.64 12.88
C LYS A 29 13.54 15.24 12.89
N GLU A 30 13.38 16.44 13.45
CA GLU A 30 12.10 17.14 13.44
C GLU A 30 11.74 17.58 12.00
N GLN A 31 12.71 18.12 11.27
CA GLN A 31 12.52 18.46 9.85
C GLN A 31 12.24 17.21 8.99
N LEU A 32 12.93 16.10 9.25
CA LEU A 32 12.65 14.82 8.58
C LEU A 32 11.22 14.36 8.84
N SER A 33 10.77 14.46 10.10
CA SER A 33 9.41 14.10 10.50
C SER A 33 8.38 14.94 9.75
N LYS A 34 8.58 16.26 9.68
CA LYS A 34 7.71 17.19 8.93
C LYS A 34 7.67 16.84 7.44
N GLU A 35 8.81 16.53 6.83
CA GLU A 35 8.88 16.20 5.41
C GLU A 35 8.17 14.88 5.09
N VAL A 36 8.36 13.84 5.93
CA VAL A 36 7.63 12.57 5.76
C VAL A 36 6.12 12.79 5.88
N LEU A 37 5.66 13.50 6.92
CA LEU A 37 4.24 13.77 7.11
C LEU A 37 3.65 14.58 5.96
N LYS A 38 4.39 15.57 5.44
CA LYS A 38 3.97 16.34 4.26
C LYS A 38 3.74 15.42 3.07
N LEU A 39 4.73 14.60 2.72
CA LEU A 39 4.63 13.68 1.59
C LEU A 39 3.55 12.61 1.78
N ALA A 40 3.35 12.14 3.01
CA ALA A 40 2.28 11.20 3.34
C ALA A 40 0.89 11.85 3.22
N ASN A 41 0.72 13.10 3.66
CA ASN A 41 -0.54 13.84 3.50
C ASN A 41 -0.86 14.11 2.01
N GLU A 42 0.14 14.35 1.16
CA GLU A 42 -0.06 14.45 -0.29
C GLU A 42 -0.53 13.12 -0.92
N GLN A 43 -0.17 11.99 -0.32
CA GLN A 43 -0.42 10.66 -0.84
C GLN A 43 -1.74 10.04 -0.31
N ILE A 44 -2.12 10.36 0.93
CA ILE A 44 -3.16 9.62 1.67
C ILE A 44 -4.52 9.61 0.98
N TYR A 45 -4.95 10.73 0.41
CA TYR A 45 -6.23 10.82 -0.29
C TYR A 45 -6.27 9.93 -1.53
N MET A 46 -5.15 9.86 -2.27
CA MET A 46 -5.03 8.99 -3.43
C MET A 46 -5.06 7.52 -3.02
N ASP A 47 -4.34 7.17 -1.95
CA ASP A 47 -4.33 5.79 -1.45
C ASP A 47 -5.68 5.37 -0.86
N ALA A 48 -6.38 6.26 -0.16
CA ALA A 48 -7.73 6.01 0.34
C ALA A 48 -8.71 5.79 -0.82
N ALA A 49 -8.68 6.63 -1.85
CA ALA A 49 -9.51 6.47 -3.05
C ALA A 49 -9.21 5.15 -3.78
N ASN A 50 -7.93 4.79 -3.91
CA ASN A 50 -7.53 3.49 -4.49
C ASN A 50 -8.05 2.31 -3.65
N GLN A 51 -8.07 2.45 -2.32
CA GLN A 51 -8.60 1.41 -1.44
C GLN A 51 -10.11 1.23 -1.60
N VAL A 52 -10.86 2.33 -1.77
CA VAL A 52 -12.30 2.27 -2.12
C VAL A 52 -12.52 1.54 -3.44
N ILE A 53 -11.71 1.85 -4.47
CA ILE A 53 -11.77 1.14 -5.76
C ILE A 53 -11.51 -0.36 -5.59
N ASN A 54 -10.52 -0.74 -4.80
CA ASN A 54 -10.20 -2.15 -4.53
C ASN A 54 -11.35 -2.87 -3.80
N GLU A 55 -11.92 -2.25 -2.77
CA GLU A 55 -13.06 -2.82 -2.04
C GLU A 55 -14.31 -2.95 -2.91
N LEU A 56 -14.56 -2.00 -3.82
CA LEU A 56 -15.63 -2.10 -4.81
C LEU A 56 -15.38 -3.26 -5.77
N ARG A 57 -14.15 -3.40 -6.30
CA ARG A 57 -13.80 -4.50 -7.20
C ARG A 57 -13.99 -5.87 -6.55
N GLU A 58 -13.54 -6.05 -5.31
CA GLU A 58 -13.72 -7.32 -4.60
C GLU A 58 -15.21 -7.62 -4.34
N ARG A 59 -16.00 -6.62 -3.91
CA ARG A 59 -17.45 -6.77 -3.74
C ARG A 59 -18.14 -7.17 -5.04
N LEU A 60 -17.79 -6.54 -6.17
CA LEU A 60 -18.36 -6.86 -7.48
C LEU A 60 -17.88 -8.21 -8.02
N ARG A 61 -16.66 -8.64 -7.67
CA ARG A 61 -16.13 -9.96 -8.01
C ARG A 61 -16.87 -11.08 -7.27
N ASP A 62 -17.29 -10.85 -6.04
CA ASP A 62 -18.03 -11.82 -5.23
C ASP A 62 -19.47 -12.04 -5.67
N THR A 63 -20.00 -11.18 -6.56
CA THR A 63 -21.22 -11.44 -7.34
C THR A 63 -20.99 -12.52 -8.42
N LYS A 64 -20.53 -13.70 -8.00
CA LYS A 64 -20.20 -14.82 -8.88
C LYS A 64 -21.46 -15.39 -9.52
N ILE A 65 -21.52 -15.30 -10.83
CA ILE A 65 -22.47 -16.06 -11.64
C ILE A 65 -21.98 -17.49 -11.69
N LYS A 66 -22.81 -18.43 -11.21
CA LYS A 66 -22.43 -19.85 -11.19
C LYS A 66 -22.39 -20.38 -12.62
N HIS A 67 -21.33 -21.13 -12.94
CA HIS A 67 -21.26 -21.85 -14.21
C HIS A 67 -22.36 -22.92 -14.28
N PHE A 68 -22.92 -23.12 -15.47
CA PHE A 68 -23.86 -24.22 -15.73
C PHE A 68 -23.18 -25.57 -15.53
N LYS A 69 -23.89 -26.53 -14.93
CA LYS A 69 -23.34 -27.86 -14.60
C LYS A 69 -23.98 -29.02 -15.36
N LYS A 70 -25.00 -28.74 -16.18
CA LYS A 70 -25.83 -29.78 -16.82
C LYS A 70 -25.75 -29.67 -18.34
N PRO A 71 -24.83 -30.39 -19.01
CA PRO A 71 -24.69 -30.35 -20.47
C PRO A 71 -25.97 -30.69 -21.24
N ALA A 72 -26.82 -31.56 -20.68
CA ALA A 72 -28.09 -31.95 -21.28
C ALA A 72 -29.07 -30.76 -21.50
N GLU A 73 -28.89 -29.64 -20.80
CA GLU A 73 -29.70 -28.42 -20.98
C GLU A 73 -29.21 -27.54 -22.15
N PHE A 74 -28.09 -27.91 -22.80
CA PHE A 74 -27.37 -27.16 -23.84
C PHE A 74 -27.25 -27.96 -25.15
N VAL A 75 -28.35 -28.54 -25.62
CA VAL A 75 -28.40 -29.44 -26.80
C VAL A 75 -28.06 -28.71 -28.11
N ASN A 76 -28.40 -27.43 -28.21
CA ASN A 76 -28.16 -26.61 -29.41
C ASN A 76 -28.01 -25.12 -29.05
N ARG A 77 -27.60 -24.30 -30.03
CA ARG A 77 -27.41 -22.85 -29.86
C ARG A 77 -28.64 -22.15 -29.26
N ALA A 78 -29.85 -22.52 -29.67
CA ALA A 78 -31.07 -21.88 -29.19
C ALA A 78 -31.31 -22.18 -27.70
N SER A 79 -31.15 -23.44 -27.28
CA SER A 79 -31.24 -23.84 -25.87
C SER A 79 -30.18 -23.14 -25.00
N ALA A 80 -28.93 -23.06 -25.47
CA ALA A 80 -27.86 -22.36 -24.77
C ALA A 80 -28.15 -20.86 -24.58
N LEU A 81 -28.66 -20.19 -25.62
CA LEU A 81 -29.07 -18.79 -25.53
C LEU A 81 -30.23 -18.58 -24.56
N ASN A 82 -31.19 -19.50 -24.52
CA ASN A 82 -32.30 -19.42 -23.58
C ASN A 82 -31.81 -19.54 -22.13
N GLN A 83 -30.94 -20.52 -21.85
CA GLN A 83 -30.33 -20.70 -20.52
C GLN A 83 -29.58 -19.44 -20.07
N LEU A 84 -28.79 -18.83 -20.95
CA LEU A 84 -28.09 -17.58 -20.67
C LEU A 84 -29.05 -16.42 -20.32
N ARG A 85 -30.16 -16.27 -21.06
CA ARG A 85 -31.16 -15.22 -20.81
C ARG A 85 -31.92 -15.43 -19.50
N CYS A 86 -32.00 -16.66 -19.01
CA CYS A 86 -32.68 -17.03 -17.78
C CYS A 86 -31.82 -16.86 -16.52
N VAL A 87 -30.52 -16.56 -16.64
CA VAL A 87 -29.65 -16.25 -15.50
C VAL A 87 -30.17 -14.99 -14.80
N LYS A 88 -30.63 -15.16 -13.55
CA LYS A 88 -31.29 -14.08 -12.79
C LYS A 88 -30.30 -13.00 -12.40
N GLU A 89 -29.06 -13.39 -12.15
CA GLU A 89 -27.95 -12.54 -11.74
C GLU A 89 -27.64 -11.47 -12.80
N PHE A 90 -27.78 -11.78 -14.10
CA PHE A 90 -27.60 -10.78 -15.17
C PHE A 90 -28.60 -9.63 -15.11
N LYS A 91 -29.77 -9.83 -14.49
CA LYS A 91 -30.77 -8.78 -14.32
C LYS A 91 -30.49 -7.91 -13.08
N THR A 92 -29.86 -8.47 -12.05
CA THR A 92 -29.64 -7.79 -10.77
C THR A 92 -28.27 -7.14 -10.65
N ILE A 93 -27.25 -7.65 -11.35
CA ILE A 93 -25.89 -7.12 -11.33
C ILE A 93 -25.83 -5.65 -11.78
N PRO A 94 -26.47 -5.23 -12.89
CA PRO A 94 -26.40 -3.82 -13.31
C PRO A 94 -26.93 -2.86 -12.25
N SER A 95 -28.11 -3.13 -11.68
CA SER A 95 -28.68 -2.29 -10.62
C SER A 95 -27.81 -2.29 -9.36
N MET A 96 -27.23 -3.43 -9.00
CA MET A 96 -26.33 -3.52 -7.86
C MET A 96 -25.07 -2.68 -8.09
N VAL A 97 -24.44 -2.79 -9.27
CA VAL A 97 -23.26 -2.00 -9.64
C VAL A 97 -23.59 -0.50 -9.59
N THR A 98 -24.68 -0.07 -10.23
CA THR A 98 -25.11 1.33 -10.21
C THR A 98 -25.30 1.82 -8.77
N SER A 99 -25.96 1.03 -7.92
CA SER A 99 -26.19 1.41 -6.53
C SER A 99 -24.89 1.57 -5.72
N GLN A 100 -23.84 0.80 -6.03
CA GLN A 100 -22.54 0.90 -5.34
C GLN A 100 -21.71 2.10 -5.81
N LEU A 101 -22.04 2.66 -6.98
CA LEU A 101 -21.36 3.81 -7.59
C LEU A 101 -22.10 5.14 -7.34
N GLU A 102 -23.15 5.13 -6.52
CA GLU A 102 -23.84 6.35 -6.07
C GLU A 102 -22.88 7.25 -5.29
N ALA A 103 -22.93 8.56 -5.56
CA ALA A 103 -22.01 9.55 -4.98
C ALA A 103 -21.96 9.46 -3.43
N GLU A 104 -23.11 9.41 -2.77
CA GLU A 104 -23.19 9.30 -1.30
C GLU A 104 -22.50 8.04 -0.75
N LYS A 105 -22.56 6.92 -1.47
CA LYS A 105 -21.88 5.68 -1.04
C LYS A 105 -20.38 5.76 -1.27
N LEU A 106 -19.94 6.41 -2.35
CA LEU A 106 -18.53 6.63 -2.63
C LEU A 106 -17.90 7.58 -1.62
N GLU A 107 -18.57 8.70 -1.30
CA GLU A 107 -18.15 9.64 -0.26
C GLU A 107 -18.03 8.94 1.09
N ARG A 108 -19.08 8.23 1.52
CA ARG A 108 -19.04 7.46 2.78
C ARG A 108 -17.90 6.44 2.80
N SER A 109 -17.70 5.71 1.71
CA SER A 109 -16.61 4.73 1.62
C SER A 109 -15.24 5.42 1.72
N LEU A 110 -15.07 6.58 1.10
CA LEU A 110 -13.83 7.35 1.19
C LEU A 110 -13.59 7.85 2.62
N ASP A 111 -14.60 8.41 3.26
CA ASP A 111 -14.52 8.89 4.65
C ASP A 111 -14.20 7.75 5.62
N GLU A 112 -14.81 6.58 5.43
CA GLU A 112 -14.49 5.39 6.21
C GLU A 112 -13.02 4.98 6.05
N GLN A 113 -12.48 5.01 4.82
CA GLN A 113 -11.06 4.70 4.59
C GLN A 113 -10.14 5.76 5.17
N LEU A 114 -10.45 7.05 4.99
CA LEU A 114 -9.68 8.14 5.57
C LEU A 114 -9.67 8.04 7.09
N ASN A 115 -10.81 7.80 7.74
CA ASN A 115 -10.89 7.60 9.18
C ASN A 115 -10.03 6.44 9.66
N LYS A 116 -10.02 5.30 8.95
CA LYS A 116 -9.13 4.16 9.27
C LYS A 116 -7.65 4.53 9.14
N MET A 117 -7.29 5.30 8.12
CA MET A 117 -5.90 5.70 7.85
C MET A 117 -5.42 6.78 8.83
N THR A 118 -6.18 7.85 9.05
CA THR A 118 -5.78 8.99 9.88
C THR A 118 -6.09 8.79 11.36
N GLY A 119 -6.98 7.86 11.71
CA GLY A 119 -7.52 7.73 13.06
C GLY A 119 -8.58 8.79 13.39
N GLY A 120 -9.20 9.40 12.37
CA GLY A 120 -10.20 10.47 12.52
C GLY A 120 -9.60 11.88 12.63
N GLU A 121 -8.28 12.01 12.50
CA GLU A 121 -7.58 13.29 12.55
C GLU A 121 -7.56 13.98 11.18
N ALA A 122 -7.63 15.31 11.18
CA ALA A 122 -7.53 16.12 9.96
C ALA A 122 -6.11 16.16 9.39
N ALA A 123 -5.09 16.05 10.25
CA ALA A 123 -3.69 16.05 9.87
C ALA A 123 -2.99 14.79 10.35
N LEU A 124 -2.17 14.19 9.48
CA LEU A 124 -1.39 13.02 9.86
C LEU A 124 -0.37 13.33 10.96
N ALA A 125 -0.25 12.39 11.89
CA ALA A 125 0.76 12.37 12.93
C ALA A 125 1.34 10.96 13.07
N PHE A 126 2.60 10.87 13.46
CA PHE A 126 3.22 9.58 13.81
C PHE A 126 2.53 8.97 15.04
N GLY A 127 2.35 7.65 15.01
CA GLY A 127 1.69 6.90 16.08
C GLY A 127 0.17 7.09 16.16
N ARG A 128 -0.45 7.85 15.25
CA ARG A 128 -1.91 7.97 15.12
C ARG A 128 -2.41 7.33 13.82
N GLY A 129 -3.56 6.69 13.90
CA GLY A 129 -4.16 5.99 12.76
C GLY A 129 -3.29 4.83 12.24
N ASN A 130 -3.67 4.30 11.08
CA ASN A 130 -2.98 3.19 10.42
C ASN A 130 -2.32 3.59 9.10
N TRP A 131 -2.22 4.89 8.81
CA TRP A 131 -1.71 5.40 7.53
C TRP A 131 -0.36 4.80 7.17
N LEU A 132 0.57 4.74 8.13
CA LEU A 132 1.91 4.23 7.89
C LEU A 132 1.92 2.75 7.50
N SER A 133 0.88 1.99 7.82
CA SER A 133 0.73 0.59 7.39
C SER A 133 -0.11 0.44 6.11
N LEU A 134 -0.71 1.51 5.59
CA LEU A 134 -1.67 1.46 4.48
C LEU A 134 -1.23 2.26 3.23
N ILE A 135 -0.38 3.26 3.39
CA ILE A 135 0.14 4.06 2.26
C ILE A 135 1.13 3.26 1.39
N ASP A 136 1.26 3.65 0.12
CA ASP A 136 2.37 3.27 -0.76
C ASP A 136 3.65 3.96 -0.27
N GLY A 137 4.50 3.19 0.41
CA GLY A 137 5.73 3.70 1.01
C GLY A 137 6.84 3.91 0.00
N LYS A 138 6.79 3.22 -1.14
CA LYS A 138 7.83 3.29 -2.18
C LYS A 138 7.98 4.68 -2.75
N ARG A 139 6.88 5.33 -3.14
CA ARG A 139 6.93 6.69 -3.72
C ARG A 139 7.48 7.72 -2.73
N ILE A 140 7.06 7.63 -1.47
CA ILE A 140 7.48 8.56 -0.42
C ILE A 140 8.95 8.32 -0.07
N THR A 141 9.38 7.07 0.08
CA THR A 141 10.77 6.71 0.36
C THR A 141 11.71 7.23 -0.72
N GLN A 142 11.35 7.09 -1.99
CA GLN A 142 12.16 7.63 -3.10
C GLN A 142 12.34 9.15 -3.01
N LYS A 143 11.28 9.89 -2.69
CA LYS A 143 11.35 11.35 -2.50
C LYS A 143 12.22 11.72 -1.30
N ILE A 144 12.05 11.04 -0.16
CA ILE A 144 12.82 11.27 1.06
C ILE A 144 14.31 10.99 0.83
N PHE A 145 14.66 9.84 0.24
CA PHE A 145 16.05 9.47 -0.05
C PHE A 145 16.66 10.38 -1.13
N GLY A 146 15.84 10.85 -2.07
CA GLY A 146 16.22 11.83 -3.08
C GLY A 146 16.51 13.23 -2.51
N ASN A 147 16.04 13.54 -1.29
CA ASN A 147 16.25 14.84 -0.67
C ASN A 147 17.70 14.99 -0.17
N LYS A 148 18.51 15.74 -0.93
CA LYS A 148 19.92 16.02 -0.62
C LYS A 148 20.16 16.84 0.65
N LYS A 149 19.13 17.53 1.16
CA LYS A 149 19.23 18.24 2.45
C LYS A 149 19.16 17.25 3.63
N MET A 150 18.49 16.12 3.44
CA MET A 150 18.29 15.11 4.49
C MET A 150 19.34 14.01 4.44
N PHE A 151 19.67 13.53 3.24
CA PHE A 151 20.67 12.48 3.04
C PHE A 151 21.82 13.01 2.20
N LYS A 152 23.07 12.65 2.53
CA LYS A 152 24.26 12.91 1.73
C LYS A 152 24.95 11.59 1.43
N VAL A 153 24.94 11.21 0.16
CA VAL A 153 25.52 9.96 -0.32
C VAL A 153 26.55 10.32 -1.39
N ARG A 154 27.81 10.00 -1.12
CA ARG A 154 28.94 10.27 -1.99
C ARG A 154 29.62 8.98 -2.40
N ASP A 155 30.21 8.98 -3.59
CA ASP A 155 31.05 7.88 -4.07
C ASP A 155 32.50 8.00 -3.58
N GLY A 156 33.35 7.05 -3.98
CA GLY A 156 34.77 7.04 -3.64
C GLY A 156 35.57 8.22 -4.21
N ASN A 157 34.99 8.99 -5.14
CA ASN A 157 35.57 10.19 -5.74
C ASN A 157 34.93 11.48 -5.18
N ASP A 158 34.27 11.39 -4.01
CA ASP A 158 33.54 12.47 -3.34
C ASP A 158 32.38 13.09 -4.16
N SER A 159 31.95 12.42 -5.22
CA SER A 159 30.86 12.88 -6.09
C SER A 159 29.50 12.39 -5.59
N ASP A 160 28.47 13.23 -5.75
CA ASP A 160 27.10 12.92 -5.34
C ASP A 160 26.50 11.75 -6.12
N ILE A 161 26.13 10.68 -5.41
CA ILE A 161 25.39 9.56 -6.00
C ILE A 161 23.93 9.97 -6.23
N LYS A 162 23.41 9.64 -7.41
CA LYS A 162 22.09 10.04 -7.91
C LYS A 162 21.19 8.84 -8.20
N GLY A 163 19.89 9.12 -8.31
CA GLY A 163 18.90 8.19 -8.84
C GLY A 163 18.75 6.90 -8.02
N PRO A 164 18.46 5.75 -8.66
CA PRO A 164 18.20 4.48 -7.98
C PRO A 164 19.35 3.98 -7.11
N GLU A 165 20.60 4.23 -7.50
CA GLU A 165 21.76 3.77 -6.73
C GLU A 165 21.85 4.47 -5.36
N ARG A 166 21.50 5.76 -5.32
CA ARG A 166 21.41 6.50 -4.06
C ARG A 166 20.40 5.87 -3.10
N VAL A 167 19.21 5.55 -3.61
CA VAL A 167 18.13 4.92 -2.82
C VAL A 167 18.61 3.57 -2.28
N ARG A 168 19.27 2.77 -3.14
CA ARG A 168 19.82 1.46 -2.77
C ARG A 168 20.87 1.57 -1.66
N GLN A 169 21.77 2.54 -1.72
CA GLN A 169 22.81 2.69 -0.71
C GLN A 169 22.24 3.08 0.66
N ILE A 170 21.29 4.00 0.70
CA ILE A 170 20.63 4.39 1.95
C ILE A 170 19.84 3.20 2.53
N ALA A 171 19.06 2.49 1.70
CA ALA A 171 18.34 1.30 2.15
C ALA A 171 19.28 0.21 2.67
N LYS A 172 20.37 -0.08 1.96
CA LYS A 172 21.37 -1.07 2.38
C LYS A 172 22.01 -0.69 3.71
N ASP A 173 22.37 0.57 3.88
CA ASP A 173 22.95 1.08 5.12
C ASP A 173 21.99 0.95 6.31
N LEU A 174 20.71 1.29 6.11
CA LEU A 174 19.67 1.13 7.12
C LEU A 174 19.46 -0.35 7.50
N LEU A 175 19.41 -1.26 6.53
CA LEU A 175 19.24 -2.69 6.77
C LEU A 175 20.44 -3.37 7.47
N LEU A 176 21.58 -2.69 7.54
CA LEU A 176 22.77 -3.17 8.25
C LEU A 176 22.87 -2.61 9.68
N GLN A 177 21.99 -1.70 10.09
CA GLN A 177 22.00 -1.15 11.46
C GLN A 177 21.66 -2.23 12.50
N PRO A 178 22.17 -2.13 13.74
CA PRO A 178 21.86 -3.10 14.79
C PRO A 178 20.38 -3.04 15.23
N ASN A 179 19.77 -1.85 15.22
CA ASN A 179 18.41 -1.62 15.72
C ASN A 179 17.36 -1.81 14.61
N GLN A 180 17.20 -3.06 14.16
CA GLN A 180 16.23 -3.42 13.12
C GLN A 180 14.79 -3.50 13.66
N PRO A 181 13.78 -3.15 12.85
CA PRO A 181 12.38 -3.47 13.15
C PRO A 181 12.18 -4.97 13.43
N SER A 182 11.25 -5.31 14.33
CA SER A 182 10.98 -6.69 14.74
C SER A 182 10.71 -7.63 13.56
N ASP A 183 9.99 -7.14 12.56
CA ASP A 183 9.62 -7.92 11.38
C ASP A 183 10.85 -8.31 10.55
N PHE A 184 11.90 -7.49 10.50
CA PHE A 184 13.14 -7.80 9.80
C PHE A 184 13.98 -8.83 10.56
N ILE A 185 13.98 -8.74 11.90
CA ILE A 185 14.64 -9.72 12.76
C ILE A 185 13.96 -11.09 12.60
N GLU A 186 12.63 -11.14 12.60
CA GLU A 186 11.88 -12.37 12.41
C GLU A 186 12.09 -12.96 10.99
N LEU A 187 12.05 -12.12 9.96
CA LEU A 187 12.32 -12.52 8.59
C LEU A 187 13.73 -13.14 8.46
N LYS A 188 14.75 -12.50 9.04
CA LYS A 188 16.13 -13.02 9.03
C LYS A 188 16.21 -14.40 9.68
N LYS A 189 15.59 -14.59 10.85
CA LYS A 189 15.54 -15.90 11.54
C LYS A 189 14.88 -16.98 10.69
N LEU A 190 13.79 -16.66 9.99
CA LEU A 190 13.10 -17.61 9.12
C LEU A 190 13.94 -18.01 7.89
N ILE A 191 14.67 -17.06 7.31
CA ILE A 191 15.58 -17.34 6.18
C ILE A 191 16.74 -18.23 6.66
N GLU A 192 17.38 -17.90 7.78
CA GLU A 192 18.47 -18.68 8.37
C GLU A 192 18.04 -20.10 8.74
N ALA A 193 16.83 -20.28 9.27
CA ALA A 193 16.27 -21.59 9.59
C ALA A 193 15.98 -22.46 8.35
N ARG A 194 15.82 -21.85 7.17
CA ARG A 194 15.51 -22.55 5.91
C ARG A 194 16.75 -22.82 5.05
N MET A 195 17.83 -22.11 5.33
CA MET A 195 19.15 -22.31 4.70
C MET A 195 20.01 -23.35 5.44
N LYS A 196 19.58 -23.76 6.63
CA LYS A 196 20.10 -24.92 7.38
C LYS A 196 19.25 -26.15 7.06
#